data_AF-A0A7S4QGT6-F1
#
_entry.id   AF-A0A7S4QGT6-F1
#
_cell.length_a   1.000
_cell.length_b   1.000
_cell.length_c   1.000
_cell.angle_alpha   90.00
_cell.angle_beta   90.00
_cell.angle_gamma   90.00
#
_symmetry.space_group_name_H-M   'P 1'
#
loop_
_entity.id
_entity.type
_entity.pdbx_description
1 polymer ?
#
loop_
_entity_poly.entity_id
_entity_poly.type
_entity_poly.pdbx_seq_one_letter_code
_entity_poly.pdbx_strand_id
1 'polypeptide(L)'
;TKVEHANPDPSTMLPIDSFLPEGVIETLHHGGDSEENGRRRSRHGGHDSSENNQVAVEKRIINGVSARDEFRYFALMIKVRAGGMSRVCGGTLIEKEWVLTAKHCNMQGGDIAWIGAFDASPSMRDQAIIDTCFDHPKYKWPRYDYTLCRLKKPSKMPRVRIAE
;
A
#
# COMPACT_ATOMS: atom_id res chain seq x y z
N THR A 1 3.99 36.82 -11.64
CA THR A 1 5.18 35.97 -11.40
C THR A 1 4.78 34.52 -11.58
N LYS A 2 5.20 33.90 -12.69
CA LYS A 2 4.86 32.52 -13.05
C LYS A 2 5.94 31.62 -12.45
N VAL A 3 5.60 30.75 -11.51
CA VAL A 3 6.53 29.77 -10.96
C VAL A 3 6.56 28.61 -11.94
N GLU A 4 7.63 28.50 -12.72
CA GLU A 4 7.90 27.33 -13.54
C GLU A 4 8.45 26.22 -12.63
N HIS A 5 7.65 25.20 -12.37
CA HIS A 5 8.14 23.95 -11.81
C HIS A 5 8.81 23.17 -12.94
N ALA A 6 10.13 23.33 -13.06
CA ALA A 6 10.94 22.48 -13.92
C ALA A 6 10.76 21.01 -13.48
N ASN A 7 10.25 20.17 -14.39
CA ASN A 7 10.25 18.74 -14.18
C ASN A 7 11.72 18.26 -14.20
N PRO A 8 12.18 17.49 -13.20
CA PRO A 8 13.53 16.96 -13.22
C PRO A 8 13.75 16.04 -14.42
N ASP A 9 14.94 16.14 -15.00
CA ASP A 9 15.38 15.37 -16.17
C ASP A 9 15.43 13.86 -15.83
N PRO A 10 14.71 12.99 -16.56
CA PRO A 10 14.71 11.55 -16.33
C PRO A 10 16.10 10.88 -16.39
N SER A 11 17.08 11.51 -17.05
CA SER A 11 18.45 11.00 -17.15
C SER A 11 19.31 11.28 -15.89
N THR A 12 18.82 12.12 -14.97
CA THR A 12 19.48 12.45 -13.69
C THR A 12 18.94 11.64 -12.50
N MET A 13 17.90 10.84 -12.73
CA MET A 13 17.34 9.95 -11.71
C MET A 13 18.17 8.68 -11.64
N LEU A 14 18.89 8.49 -10.52
CA LEU A 14 19.55 7.22 -10.25
C LEU A 14 18.51 6.08 -10.23
N PRO A 15 18.89 4.82 -10.54
CA PRO A 15 18.02 3.67 -10.36
C PRO A 15 17.43 3.68 -8.96
N ILE A 16 16.13 3.41 -8.78
CA ILE A 16 15.50 3.45 -7.44
C ILE A 16 16.19 2.48 -6.46
N ASP A 17 16.79 1.42 -7.00
CA ASP A 17 17.58 0.45 -6.25
C ASP A 17 18.80 1.10 -5.54
N SER A 18 19.26 2.30 -5.95
CA SER A 18 20.30 3.06 -5.26
C SER A 18 19.76 3.99 -4.17
N PHE A 19 18.45 4.18 -4.06
CA PHE A 19 17.80 5.04 -3.06
C PHE A 19 17.14 4.25 -1.92
N LEU A 20 17.09 2.93 -2.05
CA LEU A 20 16.76 2.04 -0.94
C LEU A 20 18.08 1.67 -0.25
N PRO A 21 18.27 1.95 1.05
CA PRO A 21 19.42 1.44 1.77
C PRO A 21 19.45 -0.09 1.65
N GLU A 22 20.64 -0.67 1.43
CA GLU A 22 20.84 -2.11 1.55
C GLU A 22 20.25 -2.57 2.90
N GLY A 23 19.31 -3.51 2.86
CA GLY A 23 18.57 -3.99 4.04
C GLY A 23 17.09 -3.56 4.14
N VAL A 24 16.57 -2.66 3.30
CA VAL A 24 15.10 -2.40 3.26
C VAL A 24 14.33 -3.63 2.78
N ILE A 25 14.90 -4.40 1.85
CA ILE A 25 14.32 -5.66 1.41
C ILE A 25 14.40 -6.72 2.53
N GLU A 26 15.48 -6.72 3.31
CA GLU A 26 15.76 -7.72 4.36
C GLU A 26 14.92 -7.53 5.63
N THR A 27 14.57 -6.27 5.93
CA THR A 27 13.70 -5.91 7.07
C THR A 27 12.21 -6.25 6.85
N LEU A 28 11.78 -6.50 5.61
CA LEU A 28 10.46 -7.07 5.33
C LEU A 28 10.38 -8.57 5.63
N HIS A 29 11.51 -9.27 5.78
CA HIS A 29 11.54 -10.72 6.03
C HIS A 29 11.44 -11.12 7.52
N HIS A 30 11.59 -10.19 8.48
CA HIS A 30 11.84 -10.55 9.89
C HIS A 30 10.82 -10.00 10.92
N GLY A 31 9.73 -9.38 10.50
CA GLY A 31 8.76 -8.74 11.41
C GLY A 31 7.62 -9.66 11.88
N GLY A 32 7.92 -10.82 12.50
CA GLY A 32 6.88 -11.83 12.78
C GLY A 32 6.92 -12.61 14.11
N ASP A 33 8.00 -12.57 14.89
CA ASP A 33 8.11 -13.43 16.08
C ASP A 33 8.12 -12.62 17.39
N SER A 34 6.96 -12.50 18.03
CA SER A 34 6.89 -12.30 19.48
C SER A 34 5.74 -13.11 20.07
N GLU A 35 6.10 -14.23 20.70
CA GLU A 35 5.27 -15.00 21.62
C GLU A 35 4.85 -14.13 22.81
N GLU A 36 3.56 -14.04 23.11
CA GLU A 36 3.09 -13.52 24.40
C GLU A 36 2.14 -14.51 25.08
N ASN A 37 2.61 -14.98 26.24
CA ASN A 37 2.00 -15.97 27.11
C ASN A 37 1.07 -15.27 28.11
N GLY A 38 -0.25 -15.38 27.91
CA GLY A 38 -1.26 -14.71 28.74
C GLY A 38 -2.38 -15.63 29.24
N ARG A 39 -2.16 -16.31 30.36
CA ARG A 39 -3.24 -16.94 31.17
C ARG A 39 -4.20 -15.87 31.70
N ARG A 40 -5.53 -16.05 31.54
CA ARG A 40 -6.52 -16.13 32.66
C ARG A 40 -8.01 -16.22 32.23
N ARG A 41 -8.63 -17.29 32.76
CA ARG A 41 -9.97 -17.43 33.39
C ARG A 41 -11.24 -17.40 32.53
N SER A 42 -11.71 -18.61 32.25
CA SER A 42 -13.10 -18.97 31.88
C SER A 42 -14.04 -18.84 33.10
N ARG A 43 -15.25 -18.28 32.87
CA ARG A 43 -16.39 -18.38 33.78
C ARG A 43 -17.69 -18.59 32.99
N HIS A 44 -18.41 -19.62 33.44
CA HIS A 44 -19.85 -19.94 33.28
C HIS A 44 -20.30 -20.33 31.87
N GLY A 45 -21.11 -21.37 31.67
CA GLY A 45 -21.76 -22.34 32.56
C GLY A 45 -22.43 -23.37 31.66
N GLY A 46 -22.48 -24.62 32.10
CA GLY A 46 -23.10 -25.69 31.31
C GLY A 46 -24.62 -25.61 31.36
N HIS A 47 -25.24 -25.76 30.19
CA HIS A 47 -26.52 -26.45 30.07
C HIS A 47 -26.56 -27.18 28.73
N ASP A 48 -26.88 -28.46 28.82
CA ASP A 48 -26.99 -29.43 27.74
C ASP A 48 -28.28 -29.21 26.95
N SER A 49 -28.18 -29.13 25.62
CA SER A 49 -29.23 -29.56 24.69
C SER A 49 -28.67 -29.57 23.27
N SER A 50 -28.90 -30.70 22.61
CA SER A 50 -28.61 -30.97 21.20
C SER A 50 -29.17 -29.91 20.25
N GLU A 51 -28.29 -29.12 19.65
CA GLU A 51 -28.48 -28.58 18.31
C GLU A 51 -27.16 -28.72 17.58
N ASN A 52 -27.20 -29.36 16.41
CA ASN A 52 -26.07 -29.44 15.50
C ASN A 52 -25.86 -28.05 14.87
N ASN A 53 -25.42 -27.10 15.68
CA ASN A 53 -25.07 -25.77 15.22
C ASN A 53 -23.68 -25.89 14.61
N GLN A 54 -23.65 -26.19 13.31
CA GLN A 54 -22.49 -25.86 12.48
C GLN A 54 -22.37 -24.34 12.54
N VAL A 55 -21.70 -23.85 13.59
CA VAL A 55 -21.15 -22.51 13.61
C VAL A 55 -20.22 -22.50 12.40
N ALA A 56 -20.70 -21.90 11.31
CA ALA A 56 -19.87 -21.59 10.18
C ALA A 56 -18.77 -20.71 10.75
N VAL A 57 -17.63 -21.32 11.07
CA VAL A 57 -16.44 -20.57 11.44
C VAL A 57 -16.14 -19.76 10.20
N GLU A 58 -16.53 -18.48 10.23
CA GLU A 58 -16.17 -17.57 9.18
C GLU A 58 -14.66 -17.72 8.98
N LYS A 59 -14.25 -17.98 7.74
CA LYS A 59 -12.83 -18.10 7.40
C LYS A 59 -12.19 -16.73 7.58
N ARG A 60 -11.80 -16.44 8.81
CA ARG A 60 -11.11 -15.21 9.21
C ARG A 60 -9.62 -15.44 9.07
N ILE A 61 -8.94 -14.52 8.42
CA ILE A 61 -7.48 -14.48 8.40
C ILE A 61 -7.03 -13.97 9.78
N ILE A 62 -6.29 -14.80 10.52
CA ILE A 62 -5.70 -14.50 11.83
C ILE A 62 -4.20 -14.75 11.71
N ASN A 63 -3.37 -13.92 12.35
CA ASN A 63 -1.89 -13.93 12.33
C ASN A 63 -1.20 -13.61 10.99
N GLY A 64 -1.94 -13.57 9.87
CA GLY A 64 -1.41 -13.19 8.57
C GLY A 64 -0.46 -14.23 7.98
N VAL A 65 -0.44 -14.30 6.65
CA VAL A 65 0.53 -15.06 5.85
C VAL A 65 0.80 -14.25 4.59
N SER A 66 1.86 -14.57 3.86
CA SER A 66 2.09 -13.99 2.54
C SER A 66 0.82 -14.12 1.69
N ALA A 67 0.37 -12.99 1.13
CA ALA A 67 -0.80 -12.98 0.28
C ALA A 67 -0.57 -13.86 -0.96
N ARG A 68 -1.62 -14.19 -1.69
CA ARG A 68 -1.48 -14.79 -3.01
C ARG A 68 -1.18 -13.70 -4.04
N ASP A 69 -0.62 -14.11 -5.16
CA ASP A 69 -0.20 -13.25 -6.25
C ASP A 69 -1.37 -12.67 -7.11
N GLU A 70 -2.57 -12.64 -6.54
CA GLU A 70 -3.80 -12.23 -7.23
C GLU A 70 -4.13 -10.73 -7.03
N PHE A 71 -3.53 -10.09 -6.02
CA PHE A 71 -3.81 -8.69 -5.66
C PHE A 71 -2.95 -7.69 -6.43
N ARG A 72 -2.83 -7.89 -7.75
CA ARG A 72 -1.95 -7.10 -8.63
C ARG A 72 -2.36 -5.63 -8.82
N TYR A 73 -3.50 -5.22 -8.26
CA TYR A 73 -3.92 -3.82 -8.17
C TYR A 73 -3.29 -3.08 -6.98
N PHE A 74 -2.65 -3.78 -6.04
CA PHE A 74 -1.94 -3.13 -4.94
C PHE A 74 -0.77 -2.30 -5.46
N ALA A 75 -0.55 -1.13 -4.85
CA ALA A 75 0.55 -0.25 -5.20
C ALA A 75 1.38 0.12 -3.96
N LEU A 76 2.70 -0.01 -4.07
CA LEU A 76 3.62 0.59 -3.12
C LEU A 76 3.89 2.04 -3.55
N MET A 77 3.52 3.00 -2.70
CA MET A 77 3.64 4.43 -2.95
C MET A 77 4.90 4.96 -2.27
N ILE A 78 5.88 5.41 -3.05
CA ILE A 78 7.21 5.79 -2.58
C ILE A 78 7.38 7.29 -2.73
N LYS A 79 7.46 7.99 -1.59
CA LYS A 79 7.76 9.42 -1.57
C LYS A 79 9.25 9.64 -1.77
N VAL A 80 9.61 10.30 -2.87
CA VAL A 80 11.00 10.58 -3.23
C VAL A 80 11.45 11.83 -2.47
N ARG A 81 12.60 11.75 -1.80
CA ARG A 81 13.23 12.88 -1.11
C ARG A 81 14.68 13.00 -1.51
N ALA A 82 15.15 14.22 -1.74
CA ALA A 82 16.57 14.48 -1.92
C ALA A 82 17.31 14.30 -0.57
N GLY A 83 18.31 13.42 -0.54
CA GLY A 83 19.26 13.32 0.58
C GLY A 83 18.83 12.46 1.80
N GLY A 84 17.85 11.55 1.68
CA GLY A 84 17.55 10.64 2.80
C GLY A 84 16.28 9.81 2.67
N MET A 85 15.76 9.36 3.82
CA MET A 85 14.73 8.32 3.98
C MET A 85 13.41 8.65 3.24
N SER A 86 13.07 7.79 2.28
CA SER A 86 11.80 7.79 1.57
C SER A 86 10.67 7.34 2.50
N ARG A 87 9.47 7.91 2.34
CA ARG A 87 8.27 7.43 3.07
C ARG A 87 7.54 6.46 2.16
N VAL A 88 7.17 5.30 2.69
CA VAL A 88 6.43 4.28 1.96
C VAL A 88 4.98 4.25 2.46
N CYS A 89 4.04 4.15 1.52
CA CYS A 89 2.61 3.99 1.78
C CYS A 89 2.03 2.87 0.91
N GLY A 90 0.84 2.41 1.26
CA GLY A 90 0.01 1.62 0.36
C GLY A 90 -0.82 2.49 -0.59
N GLY A 91 -1.24 1.88 -1.68
CA GLY A 91 -2.15 2.45 -2.67
C GLY A 91 -2.89 1.33 -3.41
N THR A 92 -3.86 1.73 -4.22
CA THR A 92 -4.70 0.80 -4.98
C THR A 92 -5.00 1.38 -6.36
N LEU A 93 -4.68 0.64 -7.42
CA LEU A 93 -5.02 1.00 -8.78
C LEU A 93 -6.52 0.80 -9.00
N ILE A 94 -7.25 1.91 -9.16
CA ILE A 94 -8.71 1.94 -9.32
C ILE A 94 -9.14 2.23 -10.76
N GLU A 95 -8.24 2.82 -11.56
CA GLU A 95 -8.33 2.97 -13.00
C GLU A 95 -6.92 2.98 -13.60
N LYS A 96 -6.74 2.74 -14.90
CA LYS A 96 -5.40 2.58 -15.51
C LYS A 96 -4.41 3.68 -15.14
N GLU A 97 -4.88 4.91 -14.93
CA GLU A 97 -4.04 6.06 -14.57
C GLU A 97 -4.28 6.58 -13.16
N TRP A 98 -5.09 5.90 -12.35
CA TRP A 98 -5.56 6.43 -11.07
C TRP A 98 -5.29 5.46 -9.93
N VAL A 99 -4.49 5.93 -8.98
CA VAL A 99 -4.21 5.24 -7.73
C VAL A 99 -4.92 5.97 -6.59
N LEU A 100 -5.75 5.25 -5.84
CA LEU A 100 -6.30 5.70 -4.58
C LEU A 100 -5.31 5.45 -3.46
N THR A 101 -5.06 6.45 -2.62
CA THR A 101 -4.22 6.32 -1.42
C THR A 101 -4.73 7.25 -0.32
N ALA A 102 -4.09 7.23 0.84
CA ALA A 102 -4.44 8.11 1.95
C ALA A 102 -3.84 9.50 1.77
N LYS A 103 -4.55 10.54 2.25
CA LYS A 103 -4.05 11.92 2.16
C LYS A 103 -2.83 12.14 3.05
N HIS A 104 -2.81 11.55 4.24
CA HIS A 104 -1.66 11.66 5.14
C HIS A 104 -0.38 11.06 4.54
N CYS A 105 -0.50 10.28 3.45
CA CYS A 105 0.66 9.84 2.72
C CYS A 105 1.44 11.01 2.08
N ASN A 106 0.75 12.12 1.83
CA ASN A 106 1.31 13.35 1.29
C ASN A 106 2.14 13.10 0.01
N MET A 107 1.60 12.27 -0.89
CA MET A 107 2.18 11.99 -2.20
C MET A 107 2.05 13.22 -3.11
N GLN A 108 2.99 13.40 -4.03
CA GLN A 108 3.02 14.54 -4.96
C GLN A 108 3.59 14.14 -6.33
N GLY A 109 3.52 15.05 -7.31
CA GLY A 109 4.15 14.84 -8.61
C GLY A 109 5.65 14.55 -8.49
N GLY A 110 6.13 13.59 -9.27
CA GLY A 110 7.52 13.10 -9.22
C GLY A 110 7.77 11.97 -8.23
N ASP A 111 6.82 11.68 -7.32
CA ASP A 111 6.86 10.47 -6.51
C ASP A 111 6.57 9.23 -7.37
N ILE A 112 6.80 8.03 -6.81
CA ILE A 112 6.78 6.77 -7.57
C ILE A 112 5.70 5.84 -7.03
N ALA A 113 5.01 5.13 -7.93
CA ALA A 113 4.10 4.04 -7.62
C ALA A 113 4.63 2.74 -8.23
N TRP A 114 4.82 1.72 -7.41
CA TRP A 114 5.11 0.35 -7.85
C TRP A 114 3.83 -0.47 -7.79
N ILE A 115 3.20 -0.66 -8.94
CA ILE A 115 1.88 -1.29 -9.06
C ILE A 115 2.07 -2.77 -9.37
N GLY A 116 1.31 -3.64 -8.69
CA GLY A 116 1.42 -5.09 -8.83
C GLY A 116 2.68 -5.68 -8.19
N ALA A 117 3.37 -4.91 -7.35
CA ALA A 117 4.51 -5.38 -6.55
C ALA A 117 4.02 -6.38 -5.50
N PHE A 118 4.17 -7.66 -5.82
CA PHE A 118 3.87 -8.77 -4.92
C PHE A 118 5.06 -9.11 -4.01
N ASP A 119 6.26 -8.99 -4.57
CA ASP A 119 7.54 -9.09 -3.89
C ASP A 119 8.42 -7.88 -4.26
N ALA A 120 9.66 -7.85 -3.75
CA ALA A 120 10.62 -6.82 -4.11
C ALA A 120 11.13 -6.92 -5.56
N SER A 121 10.74 -7.97 -6.31
CA SER A 121 11.27 -8.23 -7.65
C SER A 121 10.82 -7.13 -8.64
N PRO A 122 11.77 -6.48 -9.33
CA PRO A 122 11.45 -5.47 -10.34
C PRO A 122 10.67 -6.02 -11.53
N SER A 123 10.81 -7.32 -11.85
CA SER A 123 10.24 -7.91 -13.08
C SER A 123 8.72 -8.08 -13.03
N MET A 124 8.12 -8.05 -11.84
CA MET A 124 6.71 -8.33 -11.64
C MET A 124 5.84 -7.09 -11.44
N ARG A 125 6.45 -5.89 -11.41
CA ARG A 125 5.75 -4.63 -11.12
C ARG A 125 5.74 -3.68 -12.32
N ASP A 126 4.74 -2.81 -12.33
CA ASP A 126 4.72 -1.63 -13.18
C ASP A 126 5.18 -0.42 -12.35
N GLN A 127 6.32 0.15 -12.74
CA GLN A 127 6.88 1.33 -12.08
C GLN A 127 6.38 2.60 -12.80
N ALA A 128 5.47 3.32 -12.15
CA ALA A 128 4.86 4.53 -12.67
C ALA A 128 5.31 5.78 -11.89
N ILE A 129 5.50 6.88 -12.62
CA ILE A 129 5.73 8.20 -12.02
C ILE A 129 4.37 8.87 -11.79
N ILE A 130 4.19 9.43 -10.60
CA ILE A 130 3.01 10.24 -10.27
C ILE A 130 3.11 11.58 -10.99
N ASP A 131 2.06 11.93 -11.71
CA ASP A 131 1.90 13.23 -12.36
C ASP A 131 1.44 14.28 -11.34
N THR A 132 0.32 14.02 -10.68
CA THR A 132 -0.28 14.92 -9.69
C THR A 132 -1.21 14.14 -8.74
N CYS A 133 -1.50 14.72 -7.57
CA CYS A 133 -2.44 14.15 -6.61
C CYS A 133 -3.52 15.18 -6.26
N PHE A 134 -4.75 14.69 -6.08
CA PHE A 134 -5.95 15.45 -5.80
C PHE A 134 -6.45 15.09 -4.40
N ASP A 135 -6.12 15.97 -3.46
CA ASP A 135 -6.52 15.83 -2.07
C ASP A 135 -8.02 16.08 -1.91
N HIS A 136 -8.66 15.36 -0.97
CA HIS A 136 -10.03 15.70 -0.64
C HIS A 136 -10.12 17.11 -0.02
N PRO A 137 -10.99 18.01 -0.53
CA PRO A 137 -11.02 19.42 -0.11
C PRO A 137 -11.43 19.64 1.36
N LYS A 138 -12.08 18.64 1.98
CA LYS A 138 -12.48 18.68 3.40
C LYS A 138 -11.51 17.93 4.32
N TYR A 139 -10.34 17.52 3.84
CA TYR A 139 -9.36 16.79 4.64
C TYR A 139 -9.11 17.48 5.98
N LYS A 140 -9.30 16.73 7.06
CA LYS A 140 -8.97 17.12 8.43
C LYS A 140 -8.72 15.86 9.23
N TRP A 141 -7.44 15.52 9.45
CA TRP A 141 -7.02 14.30 10.14
C TRP A 141 -7.89 13.98 11.38
N PRO A 142 -8.48 12.77 11.49
CA PRO A 142 -8.41 11.62 10.56
C PRO A 142 -9.53 11.59 9.50
N ARG A 143 -10.36 12.63 9.39
CA ARG A 143 -11.50 12.69 8.47
C ARG A 143 -11.07 13.02 7.04
N TYR A 144 -11.75 12.36 6.09
CA TYR A 144 -11.53 12.49 4.65
C TYR A 144 -10.07 12.24 4.23
N ASP A 145 -9.44 11.25 4.88
CA ASP A 145 -8.05 10.86 4.64
C ASP A 145 -7.90 10.01 3.36
N TYR A 146 -8.23 10.61 2.22
CA TYR A 146 -8.05 9.97 0.93
C TYR A 146 -7.63 11.00 -0.13
N THR A 147 -6.94 10.50 -1.14
CA THR A 147 -6.38 11.29 -2.23
C THR A 147 -6.30 10.42 -3.47
N LEU A 148 -6.59 11.02 -4.63
CA LEU A 148 -6.44 10.37 -5.92
C LEU A 148 -5.15 10.85 -6.58
N CYS A 149 -4.23 9.95 -6.88
CA CYS A 149 -3.01 10.27 -7.61
C CYS A 149 -3.11 9.79 -9.05
N ARG A 150 -2.88 10.71 -10.00
CA ARG A 150 -2.82 10.41 -11.42
C ARG A 150 -1.40 10.01 -11.81
N LEU A 151 -1.26 8.94 -12.60
CA LEU A 151 0.01 8.49 -13.16
C LEU A 151 0.34 9.26 -14.45
N LYS A 152 1.63 9.43 -14.77
CA LYS A 152 2.05 10.03 -16.06
C LYS A 152 1.71 9.16 -17.27
N LYS A 153 1.53 7.85 -17.08
CA LYS A 153 1.17 6.89 -18.12
C LYS A 153 0.20 5.84 -17.56
N PRO A 154 -0.67 5.27 -18.40
CA PRO A 154 -1.53 4.16 -18.02
C PRO A 154 -0.72 2.94 -17.58
N SER A 155 -1.11 2.35 -16.46
CA SER A 155 -0.58 1.08 -15.98
C SER A 155 -1.12 -0.10 -16.79
N LYS A 156 -0.30 -1.13 -16.92
CA LYS A 156 -0.68 -2.42 -17.54
C LYS A 156 -1.26 -3.41 -16.52
N MET A 157 -1.18 -3.11 -15.23
CA MET A 157 -1.67 -3.97 -14.17
C MET A 157 -3.21 -3.98 -14.10
N PRO A 158 -3.82 -5.08 -13.63
CA PRO A 158 -5.26 -5.10 -13.42
C PRO A 158 -5.64 -4.08 -12.33
N ARG A 159 -6.79 -3.44 -12.53
CA ARG A 159 -7.39 -2.52 -11.55
C ARG A 159 -8.46 -3.21 -10.74
N VAL A 160 -8.66 -2.76 -9.50
CA VAL A 160 -9.84 -3.14 -8.73
C VAL A 160 -11.02 -2.26 -9.14
N ARG A 161 -12.24 -2.82 -9.15
CA ARG A 161 -13.46 -2.03 -9.30
C ARG A 161 -13.89 -1.52 -7.93
N ILE A 162 -14.14 -0.21 -7.83
CA ILE A 162 -14.91 0.33 -6.71
C ILE A 162 -16.38 0.01 -7.00
N ALA A 163 -17.14 -0.38 -5.97
CA ALA A 163 -18.52 -0.89 -6.09
C ALA A 163 -19.41 -0.06 -7.03
N GLU A 164 -20.38 -0.74 -7.64
CA GLU A 164 -21.38 -0.16 -8.56
C GLU A 164 -22.42 0.70 -7.83
#